data_AF-A0A927XQS5-F1
#
_entry.id   AF-A0A927XQS5-F1
#
_cell.length_a   1.000
_cell.length_b   1.000
_cell.length_c   1.000
_cell.angle_alpha   90.00
_cell.angle_beta   90.00
_cell.angle_gamma   90.00
#
_symmetry.space_group_name_H-M   'P 1'
#
loop_
_entity.id
_entity.type
_entity.pdbx_description
1 polymer ?
#
loop_
_entity_poly.entity_id
_entity_poly.type
_entity_poly.pdbx_seq_one_letter_code
_entity_poly.pdbx_strand_id
1 'polypeptide(L)'
;MMTVKVRIDGAGGMPMPETVLKSTYVSALDFEPEERRMTIASDGTVQLVTEKTPYMVHVKMPVPLYGHLWVIADNMGQGYTGDFVDFVTEAIRTYVHYAKKYSEGIELSVKTKGHLEAAIEFEHLANRGMDTPDNRLYGLSHAVYAAEGALFERAQKIAYANQRNNLRLGCNFFRYTASNTKYAQFFEKAFDFATLPFYPGRTVLEEDKYSYGYIDTALSYLLDKGITPKGHPLFFGHGTSNPKWMFDLDYPALKKAAYKIAYNHVSTYKDTVTVWDSMNEAHDWANCFELTQDQLVDLTKTTTTALRDANDKATSIVNICLPFAEYVAGRYNCYGALPEKLRSPLNYFKTILEAGVDFDVVGIQLYFPARDMVQVNLMLDTFKALGKPIHITEMGVNGGFRVKGNAGSSWSQLDMSQGTWHGGWNEHTQADWMEMFYTIAAAREEIQALTWWDFIEPSFSGNGAFLYENENPREMYFRLLALKEKITKK
;
A
#
# COMPACT_ATOMS: atom_id res chain seq x y z
N MET A 1 18.32 -14.14 -20.34
CA MET A 1 19.04 -13.87 -19.08
C MET A 1 20.24 -13.00 -19.39
N MET A 2 20.36 -11.84 -18.75
CA MET A 2 21.40 -10.84 -18.92
C MET A 2 21.93 -10.41 -17.55
N THR A 3 23.19 -10.01 -17.47
CA THR A 3 23.76 -9.38 -16.27
C THR A 3 23.76 -7.87 -16.46
N VAL A 4 23.04 -7.17 -15.60
CA VAL A 4 22.99 -5.70 -15.56
C VAL A 4 23.94 -5.19 -14.48
N LYS A 5 24.75 -4.20 -14.83
CA LYS A 5 25.64 -3.46 -13.94
C LYS A 5 24.98 -2.15 -13.52
N VAL A 6 24.77 -1.97 -12.24
CA VAL A 6 24.18 -0.76 -11.66
C VAL A 6 25.25 -0.06 -10.82
N ARG A 7 25.65 1.13 -11.25
CA ARG A 7 26.53 2.00 -10.46
C ARG A 7 25.68 2.92 -9.59
N ILE A 8 25.98 2.98 -8.30
CA ILE A 8 25.22 3.76 -7.30
C ILE A 8 26.22 4.59 -6.48
N ASP A 9 26.50 5.79 -6.98
CA ASP A 9 27.45 6.71 -6.36
C ASP A 9 26.76 7.55 -5.28
N GLY A 10 27.44 7.71 -4.15
CA GLY A 10 27.10 8.61 -3.06
C GLY A 10 27.93 9.91 -3.07
N ALA A 11 27.97 10.58 -1.91
CA ALA A 11 28.71 11.83 -1.75
C ALA A 11 30.19 11.65 -2.10
N GLY A 12 30.79 12.67 -2.76
CA GLY A 12 32.18 12.60 -3.21
C GLY A 12 32.48 11.54 -4.28
N GLY A 13 31.45 10.86 -4.83
CA GLY A 13 31.60 9.88 -5.91
C GLY A 13 32.01 8.49 -5.43
N MET A 14 31.99 8.28 -4.11
CA MET A 14 32.24 6.98 -3.50
C MET A 14 31.00 6.10 -3.65
N PRO A 15 31.14 4.77 -3.80
CA PRO A 15 30.00 3.88 -3.79
C PRO A 15 29.15 4.03 -2.53
N MET A 16 27.84 3.92 -2.67
CA MET A 16 26.94 3.92 -1.52
C MET A 16 27.27 2.79 -0.52
N PRO A 17 26.88 2.92 0.77
CA PRO A 17 27.11 1.87 1.76
C PRO A 17 26.52 0.52 1.33
N GLU A 18 27.15 -0.57 1.77
CA GLU A 18 26.77 -1.93 1.38
C GLU A 18 25.29 -2.25 1.62
N THR A 19 24.68 -1.68 2.67
CA THR A 19 23.24 -1.83 2.97
C THR A 19 22.35 -1.27 1.86
N VAL A 20 22.72 -0.14 1.25
CA VAL A 20 22.04 0.47 0.11
C VAL A 20 22.26 -0.36 -1.14
N LEU A 21 23.51 -0.73 -1.43
CA LEU A 21 23.86 -1.55 -2.59
C LEU A 21 23.10 -2.88 -2.58
N LYS A 22 23.02 -3.52 -1.40
CA LYS A 22 22.28 -4.76 -1.18
C LYS A 22 20.78 -4.63 -1.38
N SER A 23 20.20 -3.44 -1.30
CA SER A 23 18.77 -3.24 -1.50
C SER A 23 18.36 -3.39 -2.98
N THR A 24 19.30 -3.17 -3.90
CA THR A 24 19.05 -3.01 -5.34
C THR A 24 18.38 -4.23 -5.96
N TYR A 25 17.31 -4.03 -6.72
CA TYR A 25 16.68 -5.08 -7.51
C TYR A 25 16.11 -4.54 -8.82
N VAL A 26 15.70 -5.44 -9.72
CA VAL A 26 15.04 -5.11 -10.99
C VAL A 26 13.61 -5.63 -11.05
N SER A 27 12.79 -4.97 -11.84
CA SER A 27 11.42 -5.38 -12.16
C SER A 27 11.08 -5.09 -13.62
N ALA A 28 9.98 -5.67 -14.11
CA ALA A 28 9.28 -5.10 -15.26
C ALA A 28 8.68 -3.73 -14.89
N LEU A 29 8.19 -2.98 -15.89
CA LEU A 29 7.58 -1.66 -15.70
C LEU A 29 6.24 -1.68 -14.96
N ASP A 30 5.60 -2.85 -14.82
CA ASP A 30 4.40 -3.08 -14.01
C ASP A 30 4.75 -3.44 -12.56
N PHE A 31 5.95 -3.09 -12.09
CA PHE A 31 6.49 -3.42 -10.76
C PHE A 31 6.62 -4.91 -10.46
N GLU A 32 6.38 -5.82 -11.41
CA GLU A 32 6.61 -7.24 -11.18
C GLU A 32 8.11 -7.48 -10.98
N PRO A 33 8.57 -7.86 -9.78
CA PRO A 33 9.99 -7.95 -9.47
C PRO A 33 10.61 -9.23 -10.04
N GLU A 34 11.93 -9.28 -10.07
CA GLU A 34 12.67 -10.54 -10.11
C GLU A 34 13.34 -10.79 -8.76
N GLU A 35 13.54 -12.06 -8.43
CA GLU A 35 14.35 -12.44 -7.29
C GLU A 35 15.74 -11.84 -7.43
N ARG A 36 16.19 -11.15 -6.39
CA ARG A 36 17.46 -10.43 -6.35
C ARG A 36 18.63 -11.42 -6.29
N ARG A 37 19.12 -11.80 -7.47
CA ARG A 37 20.36 -12.55 -7.66
C ARG A 37 21.48 -11.58 -7.99
N MET A 38 22.24 -11.18 -6.97
CA MET A 38 23.22 -10.11 -7.10
C MET A 38 24.62 -10.47 -6.58
N THR A 39 25.62 -9.78 -7.13
CA THR A 39 26.97 -9.66 -6.56
C THR A 39 27.39 -8.20 -6.54
N ILE A 40 28.20 -7.80 -5.56
CA ILE A 40 28.76 -6.44 -5.48
C ILE A 40 30.25 -6.53 -5.81
N ALA A 41 30.68 -5.82 -6.85
CA ALA A 41 32.09 -5.76 -7.25
C ALA A 41 32.92 -4.93 -6.26
N SER A 42 34.26 -5.04 -6.33
CA SER A 42 35.16 -4.30 -5.44
C SER A 42 35.09 -2.78 -5.59
N ASP A 43 34.62 -2.30 -6.74
CA ASP A 43 34.37 -0.88 -7.01
C ASP A 43 32.96 -0.42 -6.57
N GLY A 44 32.18 -1.29 -5.93
CA GLY A 44 30.82 -1.02 -5.47
C GLY A 44 29.72 -1.17 -6.54
N THR A 45 30.05 -1.54 -7.77
CA THR A 45 29.06 -1.83 -8.81
C THR A 45 28.22 -3.05 -8.44
N VAL A 46 26.89 -2.91 -8.45
CA VAL A 46 25.97 -4.03 -8.25
C VAL A 46 25.74 -4.73 -9.58
N GLN A 47 25.93 -6.05 -9.62
CA GLN A 47 25.63 -6.88 -10.78
C GLN A 47 24.39 -7.71 -10.48
N LEU A 48 23.35 -7.55 -11.30
CA LEU A 48 22.06 -8.24 -11.16
C LEU A 48 21.82 -9.14 -12.36
N VAL A 49 21.35 -10.36 -12.13
CA VAL A 49 20.87 -11.24 -13.20
C VAL A 49 19.40 -10.97 -13.45
N THR A 50 19.04 -10.69 -14.70
CA THR A 50 17.66 -10.42 -15.11
C THR A 50 17.24 -11.26 -16.31
N GLU A 51 16.00 -11.76 -16.30
CA GLU A 51 15.33 -12.35 -17.45
C GLU A 51 14.37 -11.36 -18.13
N LYS A 52 14.10 -10.21 -17.49
CA LYS A 52 13.15 -9.19 -17.97
C LYS A 52 13.82 -8.17 -18.89
N THR A 53 13.13 -7.86 -19.99
CA THR A 53 13.45 -6.71 -20.84
C THR A 53 12.16 -6.21 -21.50
N PRO A 54 11.87 -4.90 -21.52
CA PRO A 54 12.60 -3.86 -20.80
C PRO A 54 12.44 -3.97 -19.27
N TYR A 55 13.41 -3.45 -18.50
CA TYR A 55 13.40 -3.49 -17.02
C TYR A 55 13.55 -2.09 -16.41
N MET A 56 13.20 -1.94 -15.13
CA MET A 56 13.54 -0.77 -14.31
C MET A 56 14.34 -1.20 -13.07
N VAL A 57 15.10 -0.27 -12.50
CA VAL A 57 15.95 -0.51 -11.33
C VAL A 57 15.37 0.18 -10.11
N HIS A 58 15.41 -0.50 -8.97
CA HIS A 58 14.96 -0.01 -7.66
C HIS A 58 16.13 0.00 -6.69
N VAL A 59 16.30 1.09 -5.93
CA VAL A 59 17.29 1.18 -4.86
C VAL A 59 16.65 1.85 -3.65
N LYS A 60 16.77 1.25 -2.45
CA LYS A 60 16.40 1.88 -1.19
C LYS A 60 17.60 2.68 -0.68
N MET A 61 17.50 4.00 -0.72
CA MET A 61 18.63 4.89 -0.44
C MET A 61 18.23 6.18 0.29
N PRO A 62 19.17 6.82 0.99
CA PRO A 62 18.97 8.17 1.47
C PRO A 62 19.02 9.15 0.30
N VAL A 63 18.02 10.02 0.21
CA VAL A 63 17.95 11.14 -0.72
C VAL A 63 18.10 12.42 0.11
N PRO A 64 19.18 13.20 -0.08
CA PRO A 64 19.45 14.38 0.74
C PRO A 64 18.27 15.36 0.77
N LEU A 65 18.00 15.95 1.94
CA LEU A 65 16.89 16.91 2.14
C LEU A 65 15.48 16.35 1.85
N TYR A 66 15.36 15.05 1.59
CA TYR A 66 14.08 14.38 1.33
C TYR A 66 13.82 13.27 2.35
N GLY A 67 14.68 12.28 2.48
CA GLY A 67 14.42 11.13 3.34
C GLY A 67 15.12 9.84 2.91
N HIS A 68 14.61 8.70 3.36
CA HIS A 68 15.12 7.36 3.06
C HIS A 68 13.98 6.52 2.49
N LEU A 69 14.05 6.25 1.21
CA LEU A 69 12.97 5.63 0.44
C LEU A 69 13.55 4.79 -0.70
N TRP A 70 12.68 3.99 -1.30
CA TRP A 70 12.93 3.41 -2.61
C TRP A 70 12.88 4.51 -3.68
N VAL A 71 13.90 4.52 -4.52
CA VAL A 71 14.02 5.36 -5.71
C VAL A 71 13.99 4.44 -6.94
N ILE A 72 13.37 4.90 -8.02
CA ILE A 72 13.38 4.19 -9.30
C ILE A 72 14.19 4.93 -10.35
N ALA A 73 14.78 4.15 -11.25
CA ALA A 73 15.23 4.61 -12.55
C ALA A 73 14.54 3.71 -13.58
N ASP A 74 13.76 4.29 -14.49
CA ASP A 74 12.90 3.54 -15.42
C ASP A 74 13.08 3.97 -16.89
N ASN A 75 14.14 4.72 -17.20
CA ASN A 75 14.42 5.25 -18.52
C ASN A 75 13.24 6.10 -19.06
N MET A 76 12.71 7.01 -18.23
CA MET A 76 11.59 7.89 -18.60
C MET A 76 10.35 7.09 -19.03
N GLY A 77 10.06 6.01 -18.30
CA GLY A 77 8.94 5.10 -18.54
C GLY A 77 9.12 4.12 -19.71
N GLN A 78 10.28 4.08 -20.37
CA GLN A 78 10.56 3.14 -21.48
C GLN A 78 11.19 1.82 -21.00
N GLY A 79 11.79 1.83 -19.82
CA GLY A 79 12.66 0.77 -19.31
C GLY A 79 13.97 0.61 -20.09
N TYR A 80 14.90 -0.12 -19.50
CA TYR A 80 16.22 -0.39 -20.07
C TYR A 80 16.25 -1.71 -20.81
N THR A 81 17.02 -1.75 -21.90
CA THR A 81 17.36 -2.97 -22.65
C THR A 81 18.86 -3.25 -22.66
N GLY A 82 19.68 -2.30 -22.19
CA GLY A 82 21.14 -2.43 -22.09
C GLY A 82 21.59 -3.14 -20.80
N ASP A 83 22.89 -3.21 -20.60
CA ASP A 83 23.53 -3.93 -19.49
C ASP A 83 24.16 -3.01 -18.43
N PHE A 84 23.96 -1.69 -18.53
CA PHE A 84 24.53 -0.70 -17.60
C PHE A 84 23.55 0.40 -17.24
N VAL A 85 23.49 0.76 -15.95
CA VAL A 85 22.68 1.87 -15.43
C VAL A 85 23.51 2.71 -14.46
N ASP A 86 23.68 4.00 -14.79
CA ASP A 86 24.21 5.03 -13.87
C ASP A 86 23.08 5.55 -12.99
N PHE A 87 22.81 4.85 -11.89
CA PHE A 87 21.50 4.88 -11.22
C PHE A 87 21.03 6.29 -10.84
N VAL A 88 21.86 7.08 -10.15
CA VAL A 88 21.44 8.41 -9.67
C VAL A 88 21.13 9.34 -10.83
N THR A 89 21.98 9.35 -11.87
CA THR A 89 21.77 10.17 -13.08
C THR A 89 20.46 9.78 -13.77
N GLU A 90 20.21 8.49 -13.95
CA GLU A 90 19.02 8.02 -14.63
C GLU A 90 17.74 8.19 -13.79
N ALA A 91 17.86 8.14 -12.45
CA ALA A 91 16.77 8.48 -11.55
C ALA A 91 16.38 9.97 -11.68
N ILE A 92 17.35 10.89 -11.75
CA ILE A 92 17.05 12.32 -12.00
C ILE A 92 16.21 12.48 -13.27
N ARG A 93 16.65 11.87 -14.37
CA ARG A 93 15.93 11.92 -15.66
C ARG A 93 14.52 11.34 -15.56
N THR A 94 14.38 10.23 -14.84
CA THR A 94 13.09 9.59 -14.57
C THR A 94 12.13 10.56 -13.89
N TYR A 95 12.53 11.17 -12.77
CA TYR A 95 11.65 12.07 -12.03
C TYR A 95 11.44 13.41 -12.74
N VAL A 96 12.45 13.98 -13.42
CA VAL A 96 12.27 15.18 -14.26
C VAL A 96 11.28 14.93 -15.39
N HIS A 97 11.32 13.75 -16.02
CA HIS A 97 10.33 13.35 -17.02
C HIS A 97 8.91 13.34 -16.43
N TYR A 98 8.71 12.70 -15.28
CA TYR A 98 7.40 12.67 -14.62
C TYR A 98 6.92 14.05 -14.19
N ALA A 99 7.80 14.91 -13.66
CA ALA A 99 7.47 16.28 -13.31
C ALA A 99 6.95 17.07 -14.53
N LYS A 100 7.64 16.96 -15.67
CA LYS A 100 7.21 17.59 -16.93
C LYS A 100 5.87 17.03 -17.39
N LYS A 101 5.72 15.70 -17.46
CA LYS A 101 4.48 15.01 -17.84
C LYS A 101 3.28 15.44 -16.99
N TYR A 102 3.45 15.53 -15.67
CA TYR A 102 2.35 15.91 -14.78
C TYR A 102 2.06 17.42 -14.81
N SER A 103 3.05 18.25 -15.16
CA SER A 103 2.86 19.70 -15.32
C SER A 103 2.12 20.12 -16.60
N GLU A 104 1.93 19.19 -17.55
CA GLU A 104 1.23 19.50 -18.81
C GLU A 104 -0.19 20.04 -18.56
N GLY A 105 -0.45 21.26 -19.03
CA GLY A 105 -1.77 21.90 -18.94
C GLY A 105 -2.11 22.50 -17.57
N ILE A 106 -1.13 22.65 -16.67
CA ILE A 106 -1.28 23.35 -15.39
C ILE A 106 -0.15 24.37 -15.17
N GLU A 107 -0.46 25.42 -14.41
CA GLU A 107 0.56 26.32 -13.89
C GLU A 107 1.03 25.77 -12.54
N LEU A 108 2.33 25.50 -12.44
CA LEU A 108 2.93 24.98 -11.21
C LEU A 108 3.08 26.08 -10.16
N SER A 109 2.91 25.72 -8.90
CA SER A 109 3.23 26.61 -7.77
C SER A 109 4.71 27.00 -7.76
N VAL A 110 5.02 28.11 -7.09
CA VAL A 110 6.41 28.59 -6.91
C VAL A 110 7.31 27.49 -6.33
N LYS A 111 6.80 26.71 -5.35
CA LYS A 111 7.53 25.59 -4.74
C LYS A 111 7.87 24.53 -5.77
N THR A 112 6.87 23.99 -6.46
CA THR A 112 7.05 22.88 -7.40
C THR A 112 7.88 23.29 -8.61
N LYS A 113 7.62 24.48 -9.17
CA LYS A 113 8.42 25.04 -10.27
C LYS A 113 9.88 25.23 -9.87
N GLY A 114 10.12 25.78 -8.67
CA GLY A 114 11.48 25.96 -8.14
C GLY A 114 12.25 24.64 -7.99
N HIS A 115 11.60 23.58 -7.50
CA HIS A 115 12.22 22.25 -7.47
C HIS A 115 12.51 21.70 -8.87
N LEU A 116 11.61 21.89 -9.84
CA LEU A 116 11.82 21.43 -11.21
C LEU A 116 13.02 22.14 -11.87
N GLU A 117 13.10 23.47 -11.75
CA GLU A 117 14.19 24.26 -12.29
C GLU A 117 15.53 23.91 -11.61
N ALA A 118 15.52 23.74 -10.28
CA ALA A 118 16.71 23.32 -9.54
C ALA A 118 17.20 21.92 -9.96
N ALA A 119 16.30 20.96 -10.17
CA ALA A 119 16.67 19.61 -10.62
C ALA A 119 17.40 19.65 -11.98
N ILE A 120 16.89 20.44 -12.92
CA ILE A 120 17.49 20.63 -14.25
C ILE A 120 18.87 21.31 -14.14
N GLU A 121 18.98 22.36 -13.30
CA GLU A 121 20.25 23.05 -13.10
C GLU A 121 21.29 22.13 -12.45
N PHE A 122 20.94 21.39 -11.39
CA PHE A 122 21.85 20.45 -10.76
C PHE A 122 22.30 19.31 -11.69
N GLU A 123 21.41 18.81 -12.56
CA GLU A 123 21.80 17.87 -13.62
C GLU A 123 22.81 18.52 -14.59
N HIS A 124 22.57 19.78 -14.99
CA HIS A 124 23.51 20.52 -15.82
C HIS A 124 24.87 20.72 -15.14
N LEU A 125 24.89 21.13 -13.86
CA LEU A 125 26.09 21.30 -13.04
C LEU A 125 26.89 19.99 -12.96
N ALA A 126 26.21 18.88 -12.70
CA ALA A 126 26.82 17.56 -12.62
C ALA A 126 27.54 17.17 -13.92
N ASN A 127 26.97 17.53 -15.08
CA ASN A 127 27.55 17.24 -16.39
C ASN A 127 28.77 18.11 -16.73
N ARG A 128 29.04 19.18 -15.99
CA ARG A 128 30.23 20.06 -16.17
C ARG A 128 31.46 19.61 -15.38
N GLY A 129 31.37 18.51 -14.63
CA GLY A 129 32.52 17.91 -13.93
C GLY A 129 32.91 18.56 -12.59
N MET A 130 32.17 19.57 -12.12
CA MET A 130 32.37 20.17 -10.78
C MET A 130 31.40 19.58 -9.78
N ASP A 131 31.90 19.10 -8.64
CA ASP A 131 31.11 18.47 -7.56
C ASP A 131 30.03 17.50 -8.08
N THR A 132 30.36 16.79 -9.17
CA THR A 132 29.40 15.98 -9.93
C THR A 132 28.59 15.03 -9.05
N PRO A 133 29.19 14.28 -8.11
CA PRO A 133 28.43 13.34 -7.29
C PRO A 133 27.41 14.01 -6.38
N ASP A 134 27.80 15.08 -5.68
CA ASP A 134 26.94 15.82 -4.77
C ASP A 134 25.81 16.54 -5.54
N ASN A 135 26.14 17.18 -6.66
CA ASN A 135 25.16 17.80 -7.55
C ASN A 135 24.11 16.78 -8.06
N ARG A 136 24.50 15.54 -8.36
CA ARG A 136 23.55 14.48 -8.74
C ARG A 136 22.58 14.15 -7.60
N LEU A 137 23.06 14.02 -6.37
CA LEU A 137 22.21 13.69 -5.22
C LEU A 137 21.23 14.82 -4.89
N TYR A 138 21.68 16.08 -4.95
CA TYR A 138 20.77 17.24 -4.79
C TYR A 138 19.79 17.35 -5.97
N GLY A 139 20.25 17.13 -7.19
CA GLY A 139 19.40 17.06 -8.38
C GLY A 139 18.30 16.00 -8.24
N LEU A 140 18.63 14.82 -7.72
CA LEU A 140 17.67 13.75 -7.46
C LEU A 140 16.62 14.18 -6.44
N SER A 141 17.03 14.77 -5.32
CA SER A 141 16.12 15.30 -4.30
C SER A 141 15.12 16.29 -4.89
N HIS A 142 15.62 17.29 -5.63
CA HIS A 142 14.77 18.27 -6.29
C HIS A 142 13.86 17.63 -7.35
N ALA A 143 14.34 16.64 -8.10
CA ALA A 143 13.54 15.95 -9.10
C ALA A 143 12.35 15.18 -8.47
N VAL A 144 12.58 14.47 -7.36
CA VAL A 144 11.51 13.77 -6.63
C VAL A 144 10.47 14.76 -6.12
N TYR A 145 10.88 15.84 -5.43
CA TYR A 145 9.96 16.89 -4.97
C TYR A 145 9.17 17.53 -6.12
N ALA A 146 9.81 17.79 -7.26
CA ALA A 146 9.17 18.37 -8.43
C ALA A 146 8.10 17.44 -9.03
N ALA A 147 8.42 16.15 -9.14
CA ALA A 147 7.53 15.16 -9.73
C ALA A 147 6.30 14.90 -8.83
N GLU A 148 6.53 14.77 -7.53
CA GLU A 148 5.47 14.67 -6.52
C GLU A 148 4.58 15.92 -6.52
N GLY A 149 5.18 17.11 -6.47
CA GLY A 149 4.44 18.37 -6.47
C GLY A 149 3.58 18.55 -7.72
N ALA A 150 4.14 18.27 -8.91
CA ALA A 150 3.41 18.39 -10.17
C ALA A 150 2.25 17.39 -10.25
N LEU A 151 2.46 16.15 -9.77
CA LEU A 151 1.41 15.14 -9.67
C LEU A 151 0.29 15.58 -8.73
N PHE A 152 0.64 16.06 -7.53
CA PHE A 152 -0.33 16.52 -6.54
C PHE A 152 -1.14 17.71 -7.04
N GLU A 153 -0.50 18.72 -7.62
CA GLU A 153 -1.18 19.92 -8.13
C GLU A 153 -2.12 19.58 -9.31
N ARG A 154 -1.71 18.65 -10.19
CA ARG A 154 -2.60 18.11 -11.24
C ARG A 154 -3.79 17.38 -10.64
N ALA A 155 -3.56 16.49 -9.68
CA ALA A 155 -4.61 15.74 -9.01
C ALA A 155 -5.57 16.67 -8.27
N GLN A 156 -5.07 17.70 -7.62
CA GLN A 156 -5.85 18.71 -6.93
C GLN A 156 -6.82 19.40 -7.88
N LYS A 157 -6.34 19.87 -9.03
CA LYS A 157 -7.18 20.49 -10.07
C LYS A 157 -8.30 19.54 -10.53
N ILE A 158 -7.99 18.25 -10.70
CA ILE A 158 -8.98 17.24 -11.13
C ILE A 158 -10.00 16.96 -10.01
N ALA A 159 -9.54 16.61 -8.81
CA ALA A 159 -10.38 16.21 -7.70
C ALA A 159 -11.29 17.34 -7.22
N TYR A 160 -10.80 18.57 -7.17
CA TYR A 160 -11.58 19.71 -6.67
C TYR A 160 -12.59 20.21 -7.69
N ALA A 161 -12.32 20.03 -8.99
CA ALA A 161 -13.29 20.30 -10.04
C ALA A 161 -14.36 19.19 -10.14
N ASN A 162 -14.04 17.97 -9.73
CA ASN A 162 -14.88 16.78 -9.90
C ASN A 162 -15.13 16.07 -8.56
N GLN A 163 -15.78 16.75 -7.64
CA GLN A 163 -16.17 16.15 -6.36
C GLN A 163 -16.99 14.88 -6.55
N ARG A 164 -16.63 13.83 -5.81
CA ARG A 164 -17.20 12.49 -6.00
C ARG A 164 -18.25 12.16 -4.96
N ASN A 165 -19.42 11.70 -5.41
CA ASN A 165 -20.48 11.16 -4.55
C ASN A 165 -20.28 9.66 -4.26
N ASN A 166 -19.55 8.96 -5.13
CA ASN A 166 -19.28 7.53 -5.03
C ASN A 166 -17.97 7.19 -4.31
N LEU A 167 -17.21 8.19 -3.83
CA LEU A 167 -15.99 7.98 -3.05
C LEU A 167 -16.31 7.84 -1.55
N ARG A 168 -16.06 6.65 -1.03
CA ARG A 168 -16.17 6.33 0.40
C ARG A 168 -14.91 6.70 1.15
N LEU A 169 -15.07 7.33 2.32
CA LEU A 169 -13.98 7.61 3.25
C LEU A 169 -14.22 6.79 4.51
N GLY A 170 -13.25 5.98 4.91
CA GLY A 170 -13.42 5.06 6.03
C GLY A 170 -12.22 4.89 6.94
N CYS A 171 -12.48 4.15 8.01
CA CYS A 171 -11.47 3.69 8.95
C CYS A 171 -11.90 2.37 9.63
N ASN A 172 -10.98 1.63 10.27
CA ASN A 172 -11.40 0.52 11.13
C ASN A 172 -12.22 1.07 12.32
N PHE A 173 -13.28 0.34 12.68
CA PHE A 173 -14.16 0.69 13.79
C PHE A 173 -14.03 -0.37 14.90
N PHE A 174 -12.79 -0.75 15.22
CA PHE A 174 -12.48 -1.91 16.07
C PHE A 174 -12.44 -1.59 17.58
N ARG A 175 -12.56 -0.31 17.95
CA ARG A 175 -12.41 0.13 19.35
C ARG A 175 -13.57 0.99 19.85
N TYR A 176 -14.71 0.93 19.15
CA TYR A 176 -15.96 1.50 19.62
C TYR A 176 -16.40 0.93 20.98
N THR A 177 -16.93 1.78 21.85
CA THR A 177 -17.39 1.40 23.20
C THR A 177 -18.80 1.92 23.50
N ALA A 178 -19.08 3.20 23.23
CA ALA A 178 -20.39 3.81 23.44
C ALA A 178 -20.57 5.03 22.53
N SER A 179 -21.83 5.42 22.29
CA SER A 179 -22.20 6.51 21.36
C SER A 179 -21.84 7.92 21.86
N ASN A 180 -21.63 8.08 23.17
CA ASN A 180 -21.31 9.36 23.79
C ASN A 180 -19.80 9.65 23.91
N THR A 181 -18.93 8.75 23.44
CA THR A 181 -17.48 8.95 23.46
C THR A 181 -17.03 9.94 22.38
N LYS A 182 -15.84 10.53 22.55
CA LYS A 182 -15.26 11.37 21.49
C LYS A 182 -14.89 10.50 20.28
N TYR A 183 -14.48 9.25 20.51
CA TYR A 183 -14.25 8.27 19.44
C TYR A 183 -15.48 8.17 18.51
N ALA A 184 -16.66 7.91 19.05
CA ALA A 184 -17.88 7.79 18.25
C ALA A 184 -18.20 9.10 17.49
N GLN A 185 -18.21 10.22 18.23
CA GLN A 185 -18.56 11.53 17.66
C GLN A 185 -17.60 12.03 16.58
N PHE A 186 -16.29 11.75 16.73
CA PHE A 186 -15.29 12.10 15.72
C PHE A 186 -15.35 11.17 14.52
N PHE A 187 -15.59 9.87 14.74
CA PHE A 187 -15.73 8.91 13.65
C PHE A 187 -16.90 9.28 12.73
N GLU A 188 -18.08 9.57 13.29
CA GLU A 188 -19.28 9.98 12.56
C GLU A 188 -19.06 11.22 11.69
N LYS A 189 -18.25 12.18 12.15
CA LYS A 189 -17.94 13.39 11.39
C LYS A 189 -16.98 13.11 10.23
N ALA A 190 -15.98 12.27 10.46
CA ALA A 190 -14.95 11.99 9.48
C ALA A 190 -15.42 11.03 8.37
N PHE A 191 -16.09 9.94 8.73
CA PHE A 191 -16.22 8.77 7.85
C PHE A 191 -17.67 8.40 7.53
N ASP A 192 -17.86 7.78 6.37
CA ASP A 192 -19.13 7.18 5.94
C ASP A 192 -18.98 5.69 5.57
N PHE A 193 -17.81 5.12 5.84
CA PHE A 193 -17.47 3.73 5.62
C PHE A 193 -16.65 3.20 6.80
N ALA A 194 -16.95 1.99 7.28
CA ALA A 194 -16.35 1.46 8.49
C ALA A 194 -16.03 -0.03 8.38
N THR A 195 -14.82 -0.42 8.76
CA THR A 195 -14.42 -1.84 8.77
C THR A 195 -14.71 -2.48 10.13
N LEU A 196 -15.34 -3.67 10.13
CA LEU A 196 -15.68 -4.48 11.31
C LEU A 196 -14.84 -5.79 11.36
N PRO A 197 -14.41 -6.25 12.56
CA PRO A 197 -13.39 -7.29 12.71
C PRO A 197 -14.00 -8.71 12.78
N PHE A 198 -14.25 -9.32 11.63
CA PHE A 198 -14.84 -10.67 11.48
C PHE A 198 -13.85 -11.84 11.58
N TYR A 199 -12.62 -11.59 12.05
CA TYR A 199 -11.58 -12.62 12.16
C TYR A 199 -12.09 -13.92 12.83
N PRO A 200 -11.97 -15.09 12.18
CA PRO A 200 -12.44 -16.37 12.71
C PRO A 200 -11.90 -16.71 14.10
N GLY A 201 -10.67 -16.32 14.41
CA GLY A 201 -10.05 -16.48 15.73
C GLY A 201 -10.75 -15.68 16.86
N ARG A 202 -11.74 -14.85 16.54
CA ARG A 202 -12.60 -14.12 17.50
C ARG A 202 -14.05 -14.53 17.40
N THR A 203 -14.53 -14.80 16.19
CA THR A 203 -15.95 -15.06 15.91
C THR A 203 -16.31 -16.55 16.02
N VAL A 204 -15.36 -17.49 15.87
CA VAL A 204 -15.62 -18.94 15.81
C VAL A 204 -14.56 -19.73 16.60
N LEU A 205 -14.44 -19.45 17.90
CA LEU A 205 -13.43 -20.06 18.78
C LEU A 205 -13.54 -21.59 18.85
N GLU A 206 -14.75 -22.11 18.71
CA GLU A 206 -15.06 -23.53 18.60
C GLU A 206 -15.86 -23.76 17.32
N GLU A 207 -15.66 -24.91 16.66
CA GLU A 207 -16.39 -25.26 15.44
C GLU A 207 -17.91 -25.12 15.66
N ASP A 208 -18.58 -24.45 14.73
CA ASP A 208 -20.03 -24.18 14.73
C ASP A 208 -20.58 -23.30 15.86
N LYS A 209 -19.72 -22.68 16.67
CA LYS A 209 -20.15 -21.73 17.72
C LYS A 209 -19.71 -20.31 17.37
N TYR A 210 -20.67 -19.53 16.90
CA TYR A 210 -20.46 -18.15 16.44
C TYR A 210 -20.73 -17.13 17.55
N SER A 211 -19.83 -16.16 17.70
CA SER A 211 -19.94 -15.07 18.67
C SER A 211 -19.73 -13.72 17.98
N TYR A 212 -20.73 -12.84 18.09
CA TYR A 212 -20.75 -11.56 17.39
C TYR A 212 -20.95 -10.33 18.29
N GLY A 213 -20.96 -10.48 19.61
CA GLY A 213 -21.42 -9.42 20.52
C GLY A 213 -20.79 -8.03 20.31
N TYR A 214 -19.48 -7.98 20.04
CA TYR A 214 -18.82 -6.72 19.65
C TYR A 214 -19.31 -6.18 18.31
N ILE A 215 -19.36 -7.05 17.29
CA ILE A 215 -19.79 -6.72 15.92
C ILE A 215 -21.22 -6.17 15.95
N ASP A 216 -22.15 -6.82 16.66
CA ASP A 216 -23.54 -6.36 16.76
C ASP A 216 -23.64 -4.97 17.40
N THR A 217 -22.87 -4.75 18.46
CA THR A 217 -22.84 -3.46 19.18
C THR A 217 -22.31 -2.34 18.28
N ALA A 218 -21.20 -2.58 17.59
CA ALA A 218 -20.59 -1.63 16.67
C ALA A 218 -21.48 -1.37 15.44
N LEU A 219 -22.00 -2.44 14.84
CA LEU A 219 -22.87 -2.40 13.67
C LEU A 219 -24.14 -1.59 13.95
N SER A 220 -24.77 -1.78 15.11
CA SER A 220 -25.97 -1.02 15.48
C SER A 220 -25.73 0.49 15.45
N TYR A 221 -24.57 0.95 15.94
CA TYR A 221 -24.21 2.37 15.89
C TYR A 221 -23.95 2.85 14.45
N LEU A 222 -23.23 2.05 13.65
CA LEU A 222 -22.94 2.40 12.26
C LEU A 222 -24.23 2.56 11.44
N LEU A 223 -25.19 1.65 11.62
CA LEU A 223 -26.49 1.70 10.93
C LEU A 223 -27.32 2.92 11.38
N ASP A 224 -27.37 3.22 12.68
CA ASP A 224 -28.04 4.43 13.22
C ASP A 224 -27.48 5.72 12.59
N LYS A 225 -26.17 5.75 12.34
CA LYS A 225 -25.46 6.89 11.74
C LYS A 225 -25.39 6.90 10.22
N GLY A 226 -25.98 5.90 9.55
CA GLY A 226 -25.91 5.79 8.09
C GLY A 226 -24.50 5.54 7.55
N ILE A 227 -23.60 5.01 8.38
CA ILE A 227 -22.23 4.67 8.01
C ILE A 227 -22.24 3.25 7.42
N THR A 228 -21.70 3.08 6.22
CA THR A 228 -21.72 1.79 5.53
C THR A 228 -20.69 0.83 6.15
N PRO A 229 -21.11 -0.33 6.70
CA PRO A 229 -20.19 -1.29 7.28
C PRO A 229 -19.56 -2.19 6.21
N LYS A 230 -18.32 -2.59 6.47
CA LYS A 230 -17.53 -3.56 5.70
C LYS A 230 -17.05 -4.66 6.63
N GLY A 231 -17.24 -5.92 6.28
CA GLY A 231 -16.68 -7.05 7.02
C GLY A 231 -15.24 -7.35 6.62
N HIS A 232 -14.35 -7.49 7.60
CA HIS A 232 -12.95 -7.85 7.38
C HIS A 232 -12.45 -8.89 8.40
N PRO A 233 -11.85 -9.99 7.95
CA PRO A 233 -12.02 -10.66 6.67
C PRO A 233 -12.80 -11.97 6.82
N LEU A 234 -13.29 -12.53 5.72
CA LEU A 234 -13.88 -13.88 5.71
C LEU A 234 -12.82 -14.97 5.84
N PHE A 235 -11.64 -14.76 5.25
CA PHE A 235 -10.47 -15.63 5.46
C PHE A 235 -9.17 -14.84 5.38
N PHE A 236 -8.23 -15.17 6.25
CA PHE A 236 -6.88 -14.60 6.28
C PHE A 236 -5.91 -15.65 6.81
N GLY A 237 -4.91 -16.04 6.02
CA GLY A 237 -3.88 -17.03 6.38
C GLY A 237 -2.83 -16.53 7.38
N HIS A 238 -3.20 -15.62 8.29
CA HIS A 238 -2.34 -15.10 9.33
C HIS A 238 -2.50 -15.90 10.62
N GLY A 239 -1.39 -16.24 11.29
CA GLY A 239 -1.39 -17.19 12.41
C GLY A 239 -2.29 -16.82 13.59
N THR A 240 -2.49 -15.52 13.84
CA THR A 240 -3.35 -15.02 14.93
C THR A 240 -4.81 -14.79 14.54
N SER A 241 -5.15 -14.94 13.26
CA SER A 241 -6.49 -14.65 12.74
C SER A 241 -7.43 -15.86 12.76
N ASN A 242 -6.91 -17.06 13.03
CA ASN A 242 -7.63 -18.32 12.93
C ASN A 242 -7.75 -19.02 14.29
N PRO A 243 -8.87 -19.70 14.57
CA PRO A 243 -9.05 -20.48 15.80
C PRO A 243 -8.19 -21.74 15.78
N LYS A 244 -7.80 -22.21 16.97
CA LYS A 244 -6.85 -23.33 17.13
C LYS A 244 -7.29 -24.60 16.40
N TRP A 245 -8.58 -24.91 16.42
CA TRP A 245 -9.13 -26.15 15.82
C TRP A 245 -8.95 -26.23 14.31
N MET A 246 -8.76 -25.10 13.61
CA MET A 246 -8.54 -25.10 12.16
C MET A 246 -7.14 -25.58 11.77
N PHE A 247 -6.14 -25.49 12.67
CA PHE A 247 -4.76 -25.86 12.37
C PHE A 247 -4.53 -27.37 12.31
N ASP A 248 -5.45 -28.16 12.86
CA ASP A 248 -5.40 -29.63 12.83
C ASP A 248 -6.08 -30.23 11.58
N LEU A 249 -6.63 -29.38 10.69
CA LEU A 249 -7.37 -29.81 9.51
C LEU A 249 -6.45 -30.06 8.32
N ASP A 250 -6.75 -31.11 7.55
CA ASP A 250 -6.21 -31.24 6.21
C ASP A 250 -6.85 -30.23 5.24
N TYR A 251 -6.29 -30.07 4.05
CA TYR A 251 -6.77 -29.07 3.11
C TYR A 251 -8.25 -29.23 2.72
N PRO A 252 -8.77 -30.44 2.40
CA PRO A 252 -10.19 -30.63 2.14
C PRO A 252 -11.09 -30.18 3.29
N ALA A 253 -10.73 -30.51 4.54
CA ALA A 253 -11.50 -30.08 5.71
C ALA A 253 -11.36 -28.57 5.98
N LEU A 254 -10.18 -28.00 5.82
CA LEU A 254 -9.92 -26.56 5.94
C LEU A 254 -10.75 -25.77 4.92
N LYS A 255 -10.78 -26.20 3.66
CA LYS A 255 -11.60 -25.60 2.60
C LYS A 255 -13.08 -25.59 2.97
N LYS A 256 -13.58 -26.72 3.48
CA LYS A 256 -14.97 -26.84 3.94
C LYS A 256 -15.25 -25.91 5.13
N ALA A 257 -14.33 -25.81 6.09
CA ALA A 257 -14.44 -24.92 7.24
C ALA A 257 -14.46 -23.44 6.79
N ALA A 258 -13.54 -23.04 5.91
CA ALA A 258 -13.47 -21.69 5.36
C ALA A 258 -14.76 -21.30 4.63
N TYR A 259 -15.30 -22.19 3.78
CA TYR A 259 -16.60 -21.96 3.14
C TYR A 259 -17.71 -21.75 4.19
N LYS A 260 -17.81 -22.66 5.18
CA LYS A 260 -18.90 -22.63 6.17
C LYS A 260 -18.86 -21.37 7.04
N ILE A 261 -17.67 -20.96 7.46
CA ILE A 261 -17.46 -19.72 8.24
C ILE A 261 -17.85 -18.51 7.40
N ALA A 262 -17.34 -18.41 6.17
CA ALA A 262 -17.63 -17.32 5.26
C ALA A 262 -19.14 -17.21 4.97
N TYR A 263 -19.78 -18.32 4.60
CA TYR A 263 -21.21 -18.40 4.34
C TYR A 263 -22.03 -17.98 5.57
N ASN A 264 -21.65 -18.42 6.78
CA ASN A 264 -22.35 -18.07 8.01
C ASN A 264 -22.27 -16.57 8.29
N HIS A 265 -21.06 -15.98 8.27
CA HIS A 265 -20.87 -14.54 8.47
C HIS A 265 -21.70 -13.72 7.49
N VAL A 266 -21.62 -14.03 6.18
CA VAL A 266 -22.37 -13.30 5.16
C VAL A 266 -23.88 -13.51 5.30
N SER A 267 -24.34 -14.73 5.59
CA SER A 267 -25.77 -15.03 5.76
C SER A 267 -26.37 -14.32 6.96
N THR A 268 -25.66 -14.27 8.09
CA THR A 268 -26.12 -13.62 9.33
C THR A 268 -26.32 -12.12 9.12
N TYR A 269 -25.46 -11.48 8.32
CA TYR A 269 -25.46 -10.03 8.13
C TYR A 269 -25.89 -9.59 6.73
N LYS A 270 -26.52 -10.46 5.94
CA LYS A 270 -26.80 -10.22 4.51
C LYS A 270 -27.57 -8.91 4.23
N ASP A 271 -28.42 -8.49 5.16
CA ASP A 271 -29.28 -7.30 5.03
C ASP A 271 -28.62 -6.02 5.56
N THR A 272 -27.45 -6.12 6.21
CA THR A 272 -26.80 -5.00 6.91
C THR A 272 -25.34 -4.79 6.54
N VAL A 273 -24.57 -5.85 6.27
CA VAL A 273 -23.17 -5.79 5.81
C VAL A 273 -23.09 -6.35 4.39
N THR A 274 -22.90 -5.46 3.42
CA THR A 274 -22.93 -5.79 1.99
C THR A 274 -21.57 -5.66 1.31
N VAL A 275 -20.50 -5.36 2.04
CA VAL A 275 -19.13 -5.28 1.51
C VAL A 275 -18.21 -6.14 2.36
N TRP A 276 -17.45 -7.03 1.74
CA TRP A 276 -16.64 -8.02 2.45
C TRP A 276 -15.27 -8.22 1.82
N ASP A 277 -14.23 -8.21 2.65
CA ASP A 277 -12.95 -8.81 2.26
C ASP A 277 -13.10 -10.33 2.29
N SER A 278 -13.32 -10.90 1.11
CA SER A 278 -13.59 -12.33 0.94
C SER A 278 -12.32 -13.17 1.10
N MET A 279 -11.17 -12.62 0.71
CA MET A 279 -9.87 -13.22 0.89
C MET A 279 -8.85 -12.14 1.21
N ASN A 280 -8.02 -12.37 2.23
CA ASN A 280 -6.95 -11.47 2.63
C ASN A 280 -5.58 -12.12 2.44
N GLU A 281 -4.71 -11.46 1.68
CA GLU A 281 -3.25 -11.70 1.61
C GLU A 281 -2.78 -13.09 1.11
N ALA A 282 -3.58 -13.78 0.29
CA ALA A 282 -3.26 -15.10 -0.27
C ALA A 282 -2.23 -15.12 -1.43
N HIS A 283 -1.36 -14.11 -1.52
CA HIS A 283 -0.32 -13.93 -2.55
C HIS A 283 1.04 -14.43 -2.04
N ASP A 284 1.06 -15.63 -1.44
CA ASP A 284 2.20 -16.27 -0.75
C ASP A 284 2.74 -15.54 0.50
N TRP A 285 2.20 -14.37 0.84
CA TRP A 285 2.64 -13.57 1.97
C TRP A 285 2.20 -14.17 3.32
N ALA A 286 0.90 -14.34 3.53
CA ALA A 286 0.32 -14.86 4.77
C ALA A 286 -0.28 -16.27 4.55
N ASN A 287 0.50 -17.30 4.84
CA ASN A 287 0.14 -18.69 4.61
C ASN A 287 0.45 -19.61 5.81
N CYS A 288 -0.18 -19.36 6.97
CA CYS A 288 0.05 -20.14 8.20
C CYS A 288 -0.44 -21.59 8.14
N PHE A 289 -1.09 -22.00 7.05
CA PHE A 289 -1.59 -23.36 6.81
C PHE A 289 -0.72 -24.15 5.81
N GLU A 290 0.44 -23.63 5.40
CA GLU A 290 1.39 -24.32 4.50
C GLU A 290 0.75 -24.75 3.16
N LEU A 291 -0.17 -23.93 2.64
CA LEU A 291 -0.91 -24.23 1.42
C LEU A 291 -0.03 -24.04 0.19
N THR A 292 -0.22 -24.90 -0.81
CA THR A 292 0.34 -24.69 -2.14
C THR A 292 -0.31 -23.48 -2.82
N GLN A 293 0.37 -22.94 -3.82
CA GLN A 293 -0.12 -21.84 -4.64
C GLN A 293 -1.46 -22.12 -5.32
N ASP A 294 -1.74 -23.37 -5.72
CA ASP A 294 -3.02 -23.78 -6.31
C ASP A 294 -4.13 -23.85 -5.24
N GLN A 295 -3.78 -24.34 -4.05
CA GLN A 295 -4.69 -24.38 -2.91
C GLN A 295 -5.08 -22.97 -2.43
N LEU A 296 -4.17 -22.00 -2.51
CA LEU A 296 -4.48 -20.59 -2.23
C LEU A 296 -5.51 -20.03 -3.23
N VAL A 297 -5.34 -20.31 -4.53
CA VAL A 297 -6.32 -19.90 -5.57
C VAL A 297 -7.68 -20.57 -5.36
N ASP A 298 -7.69 -21.88 -5.09
CA ASP A 298 -8.92 -22.63 -4.83
C ASP A 298 -9.61 -22.17 -3.53
N LEU A 299 -8.86 -21.76 -2.51
CA LEU A 299 -9.41 -21.19 -1.30
C LEU A 299 -10.00 -19.79 -1.54
N THR A 300 -9.37 -18.96 -2.36
CA THR A 300 -9.95 -17.67 -2.80
C THR A 300 -11.27 -17.87 -3.54
N LYS A 301 -11.32 -18.86 -4.44
CA LYS A 301 -12.57 -19.25 -5.11
C LYS A 301 -13.62 -19.72 -4.12
N THR A 302 -13.21 -20.44 -3.09
CA THR A 302 -14.11 -20.98 -2.06
C THR A 302 -14.79 -19.89 -1.26
N THR A 303 -14.05 -18.89 -0.78
CA THR A 303 -14.60 -17.84 0.07
C THR A 303 -15.44 -16.83 -0.71
N THR A 304 -15.06 -16.55 -1.95
CA THR A 304 -15.86 -15.74 -2.88
C THR A 304 -17.16 -16.44 -3.26
N THR A 305 -17.12 -17.75 -3.55
CA THR A 305 -18.34 -18.55 -3.78
C THR A 305 -19.24 -18.58 -2.55
N ALA A 306 -18.69 -18.79 -1.36
CA ALA A 306 -19.46 -18.77 -0.11
C ALA A 306 -20.18 -17.44 0.12
N LEU A 307 -19.53 -16.32 -0.22
CA LEU A 307 -20.15 -15.00 -0.19
C LEU A 307 -21.32 -14.92 -1.18
N ARG A 308 -21.11 -15.33 -2.43
CA ARG A 308 -22.16 -15.29 -3.47
C ARG A 308 -23.36 -16.16 -3.13
N ASP A 309 -23.13 -17.36 -2.63
CA ASP A 309 -24.18 -18.29 -2.22
C ASP A 309 -25.01 -17.74 -1.06
N ALA A 310 -24.39 -16.96 -0.16
CA ALA A 310 -25.06 -16.32 0.98
C ALA A 310 -25.75 -14.99 0.63
N ASN A 311 -25.13 -14.18 -0.25
CA ASN A 311 -25.60 -12.88 -0.69
C ASN A 311 -25.02 -12.51 -2.07
N ASP A 312 -25.78 -12.80 -3.12
CA ASP A 312 -25.40 -12.55 -4.52
C ASP A 312 -25.15 -11.06 -4.84
N LYS A 313 -25.69 -10.15 -4.04
CA LYS A 313 -25.56 -8.69 -4.19
C LYS A 313 -24.42 -8.08 -3.39
N ALA A 314 -23.79 -8.82 -2.48
CA ALA A 314 -22.69 -8.28 -1.69
C ALA A 314 -21.45 -8.02 -2.56
N THR A 315 -20.73 -6.94 -2.29
CA THR A 315 -19.44 -6.66 -2.92
C THR A 315 -18.36 -7.55 -2.32
N SER A 316 -17.74 -8.36 -3.17
CA SER A 316 -16.60 -9.20 -2.82
C SER A 316 -15.29 -8.47 -3.15
N ILE A 317 -14.49 -8.20 -2.11
CA ILE A 317 -13.14 -7.66 -2.22
C ILE A 317 -12.13 -8.79 -2.04
N VAL A 318 -11.16 -8.89 -2.96
CA VAL A 318 -9.94 -9.68 -2.73
C VAL A 318 -8.83 -8.70 -2.37
N ASN A 319 -8.29 -8.84 -1.17
CA ASN A 319 -7.41 -7.86 -0.54
C ASN A 319 -5.95 -8.34 -0.53
N ILE A 320 -5.02 -7.47 -0.95
CA ILE A 320 -3.58 -7.74 -0.93
C ILE A 320 -2.83 -6.69 -0.13
N CYS A 321 -1.60 -7.03 0.25
CA CYS A 321 -0.66 -6.13 0.89
C CYS A 321 0.61 -6.04 0.04
N LEU A 322 1.53 -5.15 0.40
CA LEU A 322 2.85 -5.03 -0.23
C LEU A 322 2.76 -4.99 -1.77
N PRO A 323 1.99 -4.04 -2.35
CA PRO A 323 1.66 -4.04 -3.78
C PRO A 323 2.88 -3.94 -4.71
N PHE A 324 4.03 -3.50 -4.20
CA PHE A 324 5.31 -3.43 -4.92
C PHE A 324 6.13 -4.73 -4.87
N ALA A 325 5.68 -5.72 -4.10
CA ALA A 325 6.22 -7.08 -4.03
C ALA A 325 7.71 -7.19 -3.66
N GLU A 326 8.25 -6.29 -2.83
CA GLU A 326 9.66 -6.33 -2.41
C GLU A 326 10.04 -7.65 -1.71
N TYR A 327 9.07 -8.34 -1.10
CA TYR A 327 9.27 -9.67 -0.50
C TYR A 327 9.58 -10.76 -1.54
N VAL A 328 9.09 -10.62 -2.77
CA VAL A 328 9.44 -11.51 -3.90
C VAL A 328 10.89 -11.26 -4.29
N ALA A 329 11.30 -9.99 -4.40
CA ALA A 329 12.67 -9.63 -4.74
C ALA A 329 13.67 -10.15 -3.68
N GLY A 330 13.34 -10.04 -2.39
CA GLY A 330 14.21 -10.51 -1.32
C GLY A 330 14.01 -11.96 -0.89
N ARG A 331 13.04 -12.69 -1.47
CA ARG A 331 12.71 -14.10 -1.20
C ARG A 331 12.38 -14.42 0.26
N TYR A 332 11.33 -13.81 0.79
CA TYR A 332 10.78 -14.11 2.13
C TYR A 332 9.27 -13.86 2.17
N ASN A 333 8.60 -14.31 3.23
CA ASN A 333 7.17 -14.13 3.46
C ASN A 333 6.88 -13.92 4.96
N CYS A 334 5.61 -13.75 5.33
CA CYS A 334 5.19 -13.66 6.74
C CYS A 334 5.02 -15.05 7.37
N TYR A 335 4.33 -15.96 6.67
CA TYR A 335 4.10 -17.34 7.10
C TYR A 335 4.11 -18.30 5.91
N GLY A 336 4.45 -19.56 6.18
CA GLY A 336 4.41 -20.65 5.21
C GLY A 336 5.71 -20.89 4.46
N ALA A 337 5.77 -21.99 3.72
CA ALA A 337 6.89 -22.34 2.87
C ALA A 337 7.18 -21.29 1.79
N LEU A 338 8.46 -21.18 1.42
CA LEU A 338 8.92 -20.37 0.29
C LEU A 338 8.93 -21.23 -0.99
N PRO A 339 7.94 -21.12 -1.89
CA PRO A 339 7.94 -21.84 -3.15
C PRO A 339 9.16 -21.46 -4.01
N GLU A 340 9.48 -22.29 -5.02
CA GLU A 340 10.59 -22.00 -5.95
C GLU A 340 10.47 -20.60 -6.56
N LYS A 341 9.25 -20.19 -6.94
CA LYS A 341 8.92 -18.84 -7.38
C LYS A 341 7.78 -18.29 -6.54
N LEU A 342 8.06 -17.25 -5.74
CA LEU A 342 7.02 -16.50 -5.04
C LEU A 342 6.13 -15.77 -6.05
N ARG A 343 4.84 -15.71 -5.76
CA ARG A 343 3.83 -15.00 -6.55
C ARG A 343 3.63 -13.62 -5.98
N SER A 344 3.83 -12.58 -6.80
CA SER A 344 3.52 -11.19 -6.43
C SER A 344 2.01 -10.95 -6.26
N PRO A 345 1.58 -9.83 -5.65
CA PRO A 345 0.18 -9.44 -5.64
C PRO A 345 -0.44 -9.25 -7.03
N LEU A 346 0.31 -8.65 -7.97
CA LEU A 346 -0.17 -8.45 -9.34
C LEU A 346 -0.38 -9.79 -10.06
N ASN A 347 0.60 -10.69 -9.97
CA ASN A 347 0.52 -12.01 -10.59
C ASN A 347 -0.57 -12.87 -9.91
N TYR A 348 -0.79 -12.69 -8.60
CA TYR A 348 -1.91 -13.29 -7.90
C TYR A 348 -3.26 -12.85 -8.47
N PHE A 349 -3.47 -11.56 -8.71
CA PHE A 349 -4.71 -11.11 -9.36
C PHE A 349 -4.86 -11.66 -10.78
N LYS A 350 -3.80 -11.64 -11.60
CA LYS A 350 -3.80 -12.24 -12.94
C LYS A 350 -4.24 -13.73 -12.87
N THR A 351 -3.64 -14.48 -11.95
CA THR A 351 -3.93 -15.91 -11.75
C THR A 351 -5.39 -16.17 -11.35
N ILE A 352 -5.94 -15.43 -10.38
CA ILE A 352 -7.33 -15.66 -9.94
C ILE A 352 -8.36 -15.19 -10.98
N LEU A 353 -8.04 -14.17 -11.78
CA LEU A 353 -8.87 -13.75 -12.92
C LEU A 353 -8.88 -14.83 -14.01
N GLU A 354 -7.72 -15.39 -14.36
CA GLU A 354 -7.61 -16.51 -15.31
C GLU A 354 -8.34 -17.77 -14.81
N ALA A 355 -8.31 -18.03 -13.50
CA ALA A 355 -9.04 -19.13 -12.87
C ALA A 355 -10.57 -18.90 -12.75
N GLY A 356 -11.07 -17.73 -13.18
CA GLY A 356 -12.49 -17.37 -13.14
C GLY A 356 -13.04 -17.23 -11.73
N VAL A 357 -12.24 -16.72 -10.79
CA VAL A 357 -12.71 -16.36 -9.44
C VAL A 357 -13.66 -15.15 -9.53
N ASP A 358 -14.86 -15.28 -8.98
CA ASP A 358 -15.88 -14.23 -8.99
C ASP A 358 -15.70 -13.27 -7.81
N PHE A 359 -15.02 -12.15 -8.05
CA PHE A 359 -14.87 -11.04 -7.11
C PHE A 359 -15.10 -9.70 -7.82
N ASP A 360 -15.50 -8.67 -7.07
CA ASP A 360 -15.89 -7.37 -7.63
C ASP A 360 -14.75 -6.36 -7.62
N VAL A 361 -13.97 -6.34 -6.53
CA VAL A 361 -13.07 -5.23 -6.20
C VAL A 361 -11.67 -5.71 -5.87
N VAL A 362 -10.68 -4.98 -6.40
CA VAL A 362 -9.27 -5.11 -6.03
C VAL A 362 -9.03 -4.31 -4.75
N GLY A 363 -8.74 -5.00 -3.65
CA GLY A 363 -8.38 -4.39 -2.37
C GLY A 363 -6.86 -4.23 -2.26
N ILE A 364 -6.39 -3.03 -1.93
CA ILE A 364 -4.97 -2.72 -1.76
C ILE A 364 -4.75 -2.15 -0.37
N GLN A 365 -3.93 -2.85 0.41
CA GLN A 365 -3.32 -2.30 1.62
C GLN A 365 -2.04 -1.55 1.28
N LEU A 366 -1.85 -0.36 1.84
CA LEU A 366 -0.69 0.49 1.64
C LEU A 366 -0.19 1.05 2.97
N TYR A 367 0.59 0.24 3.67
CA TYR A 367 1.28 0.63 4.90
C TYR A 367 2.68 1.13 4.59
N PHE A 368 3.01 2.34 5.04
CA PHE A 368 4.35 2.93 5.04
C PHE A 368 5.19 2.59 3.81
N PRO A 369 4.79 2.91 2.58
CA PRO A 369 5.38 2.25 1.43
C PRO A 369 6.88 2.49 1.26
N ALA A 370 7.50 3.44 1.99
CA ALA A 370 8.85 3.94 1.77
C ALA A 370 9.05 4.27 0.28
N ARG A 371 7.99 4.81 -0.34
CA ARG A 371 7.90 5.17 -1.75
C ARG A 371 7.33 6.57 -1.83
N ASP A 372 7.75 7.31 -2.85
CA ASP A 372 7.16 8.61 -3.18
C ASP A 372 5.80 8.45 -3.89
N MET A 373 5.07 9.56 -4.00
CA MET A 373 3.74 9.58 -4.60
C MET A 373 3.71 9.30 -6.09
N VAL A 374 4.81 9.50 -6.83
CA VAL A 374 4.91 9.12 -8.24
C VAL A 374 4.87 7.61 -8.37
N GLN A 375 5.69 6.90 -7.61
CA GLN A 375 5.70 5.44 -7.61
C GLN A 375 4.36 4.85 -7.15
N VAL A 376 3.75 5.43 -6.11
CA VAL A 376 2.40 5.04 -5.67
C VAL A 376 1.38 5.24 -6.78
N ASN A 377 1.41 6.36 -7.50
CA ASN A 377 0.52 6.61 -8.62
C ASN A 377 0.71 5.62 -9.78
N LEU A 378 1.96 5.27 -10.13
CA LEU A 378 2.27 4.28 -11.16
C LEU A 378 1.85 2.86 -10.75
N MET A 379 1.98 2.52 -9.46
CA MET A 379 1.47 1.26 -8.92
C MET A 379 -0.06 1.21 -9.04
N LEU A 380 -0.78 2.29 -8.73
CA LEU A 380 -2.23 2.35 -8.92
C LEU A 380 -2.63 2.21 -10.40
N ASP A 381 -1.85 2.75 -11.35
CA ASP A 381 -2.05 2.51 -12.79
C ASP A 381 -1.92 1.03 -13.16
N THR A 382 -1.00 0.32 -12.51
CA THR A 382 -0.79 -1.13 -12.72
C THR A 382 -2.02 -1.94 -12.30
N PHE A 383 -2.56 -1.70 -11.10
CA PHE A 383 -3.75 -2.41 -10.63
C PHE A 383 -5.03 -1.96 -11.34
N LYS A 384 -5.09 -0.70 -11.83
CA LYS A 384 -6.19 -0.23 -12.69
C LYS A 384 -6.34 -1.07 -13.95
N ALA A 385 -5.23 -1.56 -14.52
CA ALA A 385 -5.23 -2.39 -15.73
C ALA A 385 -5.99 -3.72 -15.57
N LEU A 386 -6.27 -4.16 -14.33
CA LEU A 386 -7.11 -5.33 -14.04
C LEU A 386 -8.60 -5.10 -14.36
N GLY A 387 -9.02 -3.86 -14.63
CA GLY A 387 -10.36 -3.54 -15.11
C GLY A 387 -11.47 -3.63 -14.06
N LYS A 388 -11.12 -3.69 -12.78
CA LYS A 388 -12.05 -3.71 -11.64
C LYS A 388 -11.91 -2.44 -10.80
N PRO A 389 -12.96 -2.01 -10.08
CA PRO A 389 -12.83 -0.97 -9.07
C PRO A 389 -11.77 -1.32 -8.02
N ILE A 390 -11.15 -0.29 -7.47
CA ILE A 390 -10.10 -0.38 -6.45
C ILE A 390 -10.61 0.22 -5.15
N HIS A 391 -10.43 -0.52 -4.05
CA HIS A 391 -10.52 0.03 -2.70
C HIS A 391 -9.11 0.09 -2.11
N ILE A 392 -8.70 1.26 -1.63
CA ILE A 392 -7.58 1.33 -0.68
C ILE A 392 -8.17 0.93 0.66
N THR A 393 -8.00 -0.33 0.99
CA THR A 393 -8.71 -1.03 2.07
C THR A 393 -8.09 -0.76 3.43
N GLU A 394 -6.78 -0.52 3.46
CA GLU A 394 -6.03 -0.28 4.67
C GLU A 394 -4.82 0.59 4.33
N MET A 395 -4.69 1.76 4.95
CA MET A 395 -3.48 2.57 4.80
C MET A 395 -3.09 3.22 6.11
N GLY A 396 -1.81 3.51 6.26
CA GLY A 396 -1.30 4.22 7.43
C GLY A 396 0.19 4.52 7.31
N VAL A 397 0.58 5.66 7.87
CA VAL A 397 1.99 6.08 8.01
C VAL A 397 2.26 6.59 9.42
N ASN A 398 3.54 6.66 9.80
CA ASN A 398 3.95 7.05 11.15
C ASN A 398 3.70 8.54 11.39
N GLY A 399 3.24 8.90 12.57
CA GLY A 399 3.19 10.27 13.10
C GLY A 399 4.45 10.67 13.88
N GLY A 400 5.52 9.87 13.85
CA GLY A 400 6.81 10.14 14.49
C GLY A 400 7.04 9.44 15.82
N PHE A 401 7.95 9.98 16.64
CA PHE A 401 8.32 9.38 17.92
C PHE A 401 7.25 9.56 19.01
N ARG A 402 7.01 8.51 19.82
CA ARG A 402 6.16 8.57 21.02
C ARG A 402 6.92 8.16 22.28
N VAL A 403 6.59 8.83 23.40
CA VAL A 403 7.11 8.49 24.74
C VAL A 403 6.41 7.25 25.32
N LYS A 404 5.15 7.00 24.98
CA LYS A 404 4.36 5.84 25.45
C LYS A 404 4.04 4.90 24.30
N GLY A 405 4.58 3.68 24.39
CA GLY A 405 4.23 2.53 23.55
C GLY A 405 4.73 2.64 22.10
N ASN A 406 5.58 1.70 21.69
CA ASN A 406 5.77 1.37 20.28
C ASN A 406 5.09 0.02 20.05
N ALA A 407 3.81 0.02 19.68
CA ALA A 407 3.23 -1.18 19.07
C ALA A 407 3.73 -1.25 17.62
N GLY A 408 4.17 -2.41 17.16
CA GLY A 408 4.47 -2.64 15.74
C GLY A 408 5.96 -2.77 15.36
N SER A 409 6.91 -2.57 16.27
CA SER A 409 8.35 -2.58 15.92
C SER A 409 8.94 -3.96 15.55
N SER A 410 8.13 -5.00 15.32
CA SER A 410 8.61 -6.37 15.04
C SER A 410 7.82 -7.12 13.98
N TRP A 411 6.96 -6.45 13.20
CA TRP A 411 6.24 -7.11 12.10
C TRP A 411 7.09 -7.07 10.82
N SER A 412 7.23 -8.21 10.15
CA SER A 412 8.01 -8.34 8.91
C SER A 412 7.58 -7.36 7.83
N GLN A 413 6.28 -7.08 7.74
CA GLN A 413 5.72 -6.07 6.83
C GLN A 413 6.26 -4.66 7.12
N LEU A 414 6.37 -4.31 8.41
CA LEU A 414 6.79 -2.98 8.83
C LEU A 414 8.28 -2.76 8.55
N ASP A 415 9.13 -3.76 8.79
CA ASP A 415 10.57 -3.70 8.52
C ASP A 415 10.91 -3.39 7.06
N MET A 416 10.17 -3.98 6.11
CA MET A 416 10.33 -3.69 4.69
C MET A 416 9.96 -2.26 4.31
N SER A 417 8.92 -1.77 4.96
CA SER A 417 8.25 -0.52 4.72
C SER A 417 8.89 0.65 5.52
N GLN A 418 9.92 0.37 6.34
CA GLN A 418 10.61 1.43 7.07
C GLN A 418 11.29 2.41 6.12
N GLY A 419 10.96 3.68 6.25
CA GLY A 419 11.52 4.77 5.46
C GLY A 419 11.09 6.12 6.02
N THR A 420 11.65 7.19 5.48
CA THR A 420 11.28 8.57 5.80
C THR A 420 10.86 9.32 4.56
N TRP A 421 9.84 10.16 4.71
CA TRP A 421 9.29 11.03 3.67
C TRP A 421 9.37 12.48 4.15
N HIS A 422 9.73 13.40 3.26
CA HIS A 422 9.81 14.86 3.48
C HIS A 422 10.47 15.28 4.82
N GLY A 423 11.66 14.75 5.09
CA GLY A 423 12.48 15.09 6.26
C GLY A 423 12.23 14.22 7.49
N GLY A 424 11.29 13.27 7.43
CA GLY A 424 11.02 12.33 8.52
C GLY A 424 9.63 12.48 9.13
N TRP A 425 9.19 11.42 9.82
CA TRP A 425 7.84 11.34 10.34
C TRP A 425 7.64 12.19 11.60
N ASN A 426 6.61 13.01 11.55
CA ASN A 426 6.02 13.76 12.65
C ASN A 426 4.52 13.98 12.33
N GLU A 427 3.77 14.61 13.22
CA GLU A 427 2.32 14.82 13.04
C GLU A 427 1.99 15.65 11.78
N HIS A 428 2.78 16.69 11.47
CA HIS A 428 2.57 17.53 10.28
C HIS A 428 2.85 16.74 9.00
N THR A 429 3.99 16.04 8.93
CA THR A 429 4.39 15.25 7.77
C THR A 429 3.45 14.07 7.51
N GLN A 430 2.88 13.46 8.56
CA GLN A 430 1.82 12.46 8.42
C GLN A 430 0.56 13.07 7.79
N ALA A 431 0.16 14.25 8.26
CA ALA A 431 -1.03 14.93 7.77
C ALA A 431 -0.85 15.41 6.30
N ASP A 432 0.35 15.87 5.93
CA ASP A 432 0.75 16.18 4.55
C ASP A 432 0.66 14.92 3.66
N TRP A 433 1.19 13.80 4.13
CA TRP A 433 1.16 12.54 3.37
C TRP A 433 -0.28 12.09 3.12
N MET A 434 -1.14 12.12 4.14
CA MET A 434 -2.55 11.77 4.02
C MET A 434 -3.26 12.68 3.02
N GLU A 435 -3.09 14.00 3.12
CA GLU A 435 -3.75 14.95 2.20
C GLU A 435 -3.31 14.72 0.75
N MET A 436 -2.02 14.54 0.55
CA MET A 436 -1.45 14.30 -0.78
C MET A 436 -1.94 12.99 -1.38
N PHE A 437 -1.89 11.89 -0.63
CA PHE A 437 -2.38 10.59 -1.08
C PHE A 437 -3.89 10.63 -1.39
N TYR A 438 -4.70 11.17 -0.48
CA TYR A 438 -6.16 11.22 -0.65
C TYR A 438 -6.56 12.07 -1.85
N THR A 439 -5.85 13.17 -2.11
CA THR A 439 -6.09 14.03 -3.28
C THR A 439 -5.76 13.30 -4.58
N ILE A 440 -4.59 12.64 -4.63
CA ILE A 440 -4.18 11.83 -5.79
C ILE A 440 -5.19 10.71 -6.04
N ALA A 441 -5.59 9.99 -5.00
CA ALA A 441 -6.54 8.89 -5.13
C ALA A 441 -7.95 9.36 -5.49
N ALA A 442 -8.41 10.50 -4.97
CA ALA A 442 -9.72 11.07 -5.31
C ALA A 442 -9.83 11.52 -6.78
N ALA A 443 -8.71 11.93 -7.39
CA ALA A 443 -8.64 12.26 -8.81
C ALA A 443 -8.78 11.04 -9.75
N ARG A 444 -8.86 9.81 -9.21
CA ARG A 444 -8.85 8.55 -9.97
C ARG A 444 -10.19 7.83 -9.82
N GLU A 445 -10.99 7.82 -10.88
CA GLU A 445 -12.36 7.27 -10.86
C GLU A 445 -12.44 5.80 -10.45
N GLU A 446 -11.44 4.99 -10.81
CA GLU A 446 -11.40 3.58 -10.44
C GLU A 446 -11.31 3.34 -8.93
N ILE A 447 -10.80 4.32 -8.16
CA ILE A 447 -10.71 4.22 -6.70
C ILE A 447 -12.05 4.63 -6.09
N GLN A 448 -12.71 3.73 -5.38
CA GLN A 448 -14.07 3.95 -4.85
C GLN A 448 -14.12 4.04 -3.32
N ALA A 449 -13.07 3.61 -2.62
CA ALA A 449 -12.97 3.73 -1.16
C ALA A 449 -11.54 4.01 -0.71
N LEU A 450 -11.39 4.87 0.30
CA LEU A 450 -10.15 5.17 1.01
C LEU A 450 -10.33 4.88 2.48
N THR A 451 -9.66 3.85 2.99
CA THR A 451 -9.77 3.43 4.39
C THR A 451 -8.42 3.55 5.08
N TRP A 452 -8.34 4.46 6.05
CA TRP A 452 -7.20 4.51 6.97
C TRP A 452 -7.32 3.37 7.98
N TRP A 453 -6.24 2.73 8.39
CA TRP A 453 -6.41 1.54 9.23
C TRP A 453 -6.90 1.89 10.62
N ASP A 454 -6.10 2.54 11.46
CA ASP A 454 -6.47 2.75 12.86
C ASP A 454 -7.04 4.14 13.16
N PHE A 455 -8.19 4.20 13.83
CA PHE A 455 -8.77 5.46 14.26
C PHE A 455 -8.17 5.97 15.59
N ILE A 456 -7.73 5.07 16.48
CA ILE A 456 -7.19 5.41 17.81
C ILE A 456 -5.95 4.59 18.17
N GLU A 457 -4.97 5.22 18.81
CA GLU A 457 -3.76 4.55 19.29
C GLU A 457 -4.00 3.51 20.40
N PRO A 458 -3.13 2.49 20.57
CA PRO A 458 -2.03 2.16 19.67
C PRO A 458 -2.53 1.61 18.33
N SER A 459 -1.90 2.05 17.26
CA SER A 459 -2.13 1.64 15.89
C SER A 459 -1.19 0.50 15.48
N PHE A 460 -1.51 -0.19 14.38
CA PHE A 460 -0.63 -1.15 13.71
C PHE A 460 0.75 -0.53 13.43
N SER A 461 0.74 0.74 13.05
CA SER A 461 1.88 1.61 12.80
C SER A 461 2.64 2.12 14.03
N GLY A 462 2.14 1.83 15.24
CA GLY A 462 2.65 2.33 16.53
C GLY A 462 2.31 3.77 16.86
N ASN A 463 2.23 4.65 15.86
CA ASN A 463 1.87 6.06 16.02
C ASN A 463 1.17 6.66 14.79
N GLY A 464 0.27 5.92 14.15
CA GLY A 464 -0.37 6.30 12.89
C GLY A 464 -1.86 6.63 12.95
N ALA A 465 -2.50 6.61 14.11
CA ALA A 465 -3.96 6.77 14.23
C ALA A 465 -4.41 8.24 14.21
N PHE A 466 -5.67 8.48 13.86
CA PHE A 466 -6.30 9.82 13.92
C PHE A 466 -6.42 10.40 15.33
N LEU A 467 -6.60 9.54 16.33
CA LEU A 467 -6.77 9.91 17.73
C LEU A 467 -5.65 9.33 18.60
N TYR A 468 -5.21 10.10 19.58
CA TYR A 468 -4.43 9.59 20.71
C TYR A 468 -5.29 8.70 21.63
N GLU A 469 -4.67 7.93 22.55
CA GLU A 469 -5.37 7.00 23.46
C GLU A 469 -6.43 7.67 24.34
N ASN A 470 -6.29 8.97 24.59
CA ASN A 470 -7.25 9.78 25.35
C ASN A 470 -8.35 10.38 24.46
N GLU A 471 -8.50 9.88 23.24
CA GLU A 471 -9.44 10.31 22.21
C GLU A 471 -9.26 11.77 21.77
N ASN A 472 -8.08 12.37 22.00
CA ASN A 472 -7.78 13.69 21.45
C ASN A 472 -7.39 13.55 19.96
N PRO A 473 -7.95 14.39 19.08
CA PRO A 473 -7.65 14.35 17.66
C PRO A 473 -6.27 14.92 17.34
N ARG A 474 -5.65 14.36 16.31
CA ARG A 474 -4.43 14.88 15.68
C ARG A 474 -4.74 15.86 14.55
N GLU A 475 -3.75 16.58 14.08
CA GLU A 475 -3.82 17.45 12.91
C GLU A 475 -4.45 16.76 11.69
N MET A 476 -4.04 15.52 11.40
CA MET A 476 -4.56 14.74 10.27
C MET A 476 -6.09 14.62 10.29
N TYR A 477 -6.70 14.55 11.48
CA TYR A 477 -8.16 14.53 11.61
C TYR A 477 -8.79 15.81 11.06
N PHE A 478 -8.26 16.98 11.44
CA PHE A 478 -8.79 18.25 10.98
C PHE A 478 -8.50 18.49 9.49
N ARG A 479 -7.34 18.06 8.98
CA ARG A 479 -7.04 18.13 7.55
C ARG A 479 -7.93 17.23 6.72
N LEU A 480 -8.25 16.01 7.20
CA LEU A 480 -9.21 15.15 6.53
C LEU A 480 -10.58 15.83 6.42
N LEU A 481 -11.08 16.46 7.49
CA LEU A 481 -12.37 17.15 7.44
C LEU A 481 -12.38 18.28 6.41
N ALA A 482 -11.33 19.11 6.38
CA ALA A 482 -11.21 20.17 5.39
C ALA A 482 -11.08 19.65 3.95
N LEU A 483 -10.31 18.56 3.74
CA LEU A 483 -10.15 17.95 2.43
C LEU A 483 -11.42 17.27 1.94
N LYS A 484 -12.16 16.59 2.84
CA LYS A 484 -13.42 15.90 2.53
C LYS A 484 -14.42 16.80 1.82
N GLU A 485 -14.54 18.06 2.26
CA GLU A 485 -15.39 19.09 1.63
C GLU A 485 -14.95 19.47 0.20
N LYS A 486 -13.69 19.20 -0.15
CA LYS A 486 -13.12 19.49 -1.48
C LYS A 486 -13.19 18.32 -2.44
N ILE A 487 -13.14 17.08 -1.96
CA ILE A 487 -13.05 15.88 -2.81
C ILE A 487 -14.33 15.04 -2.86
N THR A 488 -15.23 15.21 -1.89
CA THR A 488 -16.52 14.49 -1.86
C THR A 488 -17.70 15.45 -1.99
N LYS A 489 -18.78 14.94 -2.59
CA LYS A 489 -20.09 15.62 -2.66
C LYS A 489 -21.12 14.71 -2.02
N LYS A 490 -21.39 14.93 -0.73
CA LYS A 490 -22.29 14.12 0.09
C LYS A 490 -23.45 14.96 0.59
#